data_AF-A0A1G3AKM5-F1
#
_entry.id   AF-A0A1G3AKM5-F1
#
_cell.length_a   1.000
_cell.length_b   1.000
_cell.length_c   1.000
_cell.angle_alpha   90.00
_cell.angle_beta   90.00
_cell.angle_gamma   90.00
#
_symmetry.space_group_name_H-M   'P 1'
#
loop_
_entity.id
_entity.type
_entity.pdbx_description
1 polymer ?
#
loop_
_entity_poly.entity_id
_entity_poly.type
_entity_poly.pdbx_seq_one_letter_code
_entity_poly.pdbx_strand_id
1 'polypeptide(L)'
;MTVQANGKKERWYQTLQGECLRGDVPLSLEDARRVVAVYVEHYHQVRLHSALGYVTPADKLAGHETEIFAAIRRQVTIEHLLHHLGHREDLPGSGAQRRGPCPLHGSSHRGSRSFSVNLETNLFRCFCPTCQAKGNALDLWAAVHGLPLPEAAQHLPQTFGLDLPNAIREEEPEGPRSRPPAPCPTAPALQESTLTTLPNLCPNTR
;
A
#
# COMPACT_ATOMS: atom_id res chain seq x y z
N MET A 1 -19.22 6.78 26.44
CA MET A 1 -18.40 6.67 25.20
C MET A 1 -17.63 7.97 25.02
N THR A 2 -16.33 7.91 24.70
CA THR A 2 -15.51 9.12 24.56
C THR A 2 -15.66 9.73 23.17
N VAL A 3 -15.50 11.05 23.05
CA VAL A 3 -15.56 11.78 21.77
C VAL A 3 -14.57 11.20 20.75
N GLN A 4 -13.42 10.72 21.21
CA GLN A 4 -12.39 10.05 20.41
C GLN A 4 -12.85 8.71 19.82
N ALA A 5 -13.67 7.94 20.54
CA ALA A 5 -14.20 6.68 20.03
C ALA A 5 -15.26 6.91 18.95
N ASN A 6 -16.05 7.98 19.07
CA ASN A 6 -17.08 8.31 18.09
C ASN A 6 -16.46 8.75 16.75
N GLY A 7 -15.42 9.59 16.77
CA GLY A 7 -14.74 10.01 15.55
C GLY A 7 -14.08 8.86 14.75
N LYS A 8 -13.57 7.82 15.44
CA LYS A 8 -13.06 6.61 14.78
C LYS A 8 -14.16 5.83 14.09
N LYS A 9 -15.32 5.72 14.74
CA LYS A 9 -16.50 5.03 14.21
C LYS A 9 -17.05 5.74 12.97
N GLU A 10 -17.15 7.07 13.03
CA GLU A 10 -17.61 7.89 11.91
C GLU A 10 -16.69 7.77 10.69
N ARG A 11 -15.36 7.85 10.89
CA ARG A 11 -14.38 7.65 9.82
C ARG A 11 -14.49 6.25 9.19
N TRP A 12 -14.68 5.22 10.01
CA TRP A 12 -14.85 3.86 9.51
C TRP A 12 -16.13 3.73 8.65
N TYR A 13 -17.26 4.27 9.11
CA TYR A 13 -18.50 4.26 8.36
C TYR A 13 -18.40 4.99 7.01
N GLN A 14 -17.72 6.13 6.97
CA GLN A 14 -17.49 6.84 5.70
C GLN A 14 -16.70 6.00 4.70
N THR A 15 -15.69 5.27 5.18
CA THR A 15 -14.87 4.38 4.35
C THR A 15 -15.70 3.22 3.81
N LEU A 16 -16.45 2.54 4.68
CA LEU A 16 -17.37 1.45 4.30
C LEU A 16 -18.41 1.91 3.26
N GLN A 17 -19.01 3.08 3.47
CA GLN A 17 -19.98 3.61 2.53
C GLN A 17 -19.34 3.97 1.18
N GLY A 18 -18.16 4.58 1.18
CA GLY A 18 -17.48 5.02 -0.03
C GLY A 18 -16.94 3.87 -0.88
N GLU A 19 -16.26 2.93 -0.24
CA GLU A 19 -15.49 1.90 -0.95
C GLU A 19 -16.28 0.61 -1.18
N CYS A 20 -17.23 0.29 -0.31
CA CYS A 20 -18.02 -0.94 -0.39
C CYS A 20 -19.43 -0.65 -0.92
N LEU A 21 -20.23 0.13 -0.20
CA LEU A 21 -21.67 0.26 -0.53
C LEU A 21 -21.99 1.14 -1.74
N ARG A 22 -21.16 2.15 -2.02
CA ARG A 22 -21.31 2.98 -3.23
C ARG A 22 -20.65 2.35 -4.46
N GLY A 23 -19.72 1.42 -4.27
CA GLY A 23 -19.05 0.69 -5.34
C GLY A 23 -19.88 -0.51 -5.83
N ASP A 24 -20.27 -1.38 -4.91
CA ASP A 24 -21.14 -2.52 -5.15
C ASP A 24 -22.56 -2.12 -4.75
N VAL A 25 -23.37 -1.66 -5.71
CA VAL A 25 -24.77 -1.22 -5.46
C VAL A 25 -25.63 -2.44 -5.09
N PRO A 26 -25.88 -2.73 -3.80
CA PRO A 26 -26.49 -3.99 -3.41
C PRO A 26 -27.99 -3.92 -3.71
N LEU A 27 -28.52 -4.97 -4.33
CA LEU A 27 -29.91 -4.99 -4.80
C LEU A 27 -30.89 -5.56 -3.77
N SER A 28 -30.38 -6.10 -2.67
CA SER A 28 -31.19 -6.64 -1.56
C SER A 28 -30.46 -6.51 -0.22
N LEU A 29 -31.20 -6.68 0.88
CA LEU A 29 -30.62 -6.70 2.23
C LEU A 29 -29.65 -7.88 2.43
N GLU A 30 -29.98 -9.04 1.86
CA GLU A 30 -29.12 -10.22 1.90
C GLU A 30 -27.81 -9.95 1.16
N ASP A 31 -27.90 -9.33 -0.02
CA ASP A 31 -26.75 -8.95 -0.82
C ASP A 31 -25.89 -7.89 -0.12
N ALA A 32 -26.53 -6.88 0.47
CA ALA A 32 -25.83 -5.88 1.27
C ALA A 32 -25.06 -6.51 2.46
N ARG A 33 -25.67 -7.47 3.17
CA ARG A 33 -24.99 -8.20 4.25
C ARG A 33 -23.79 -8.99 3.75
N ARG A 34 -23.93 -9.68 2.62
CA ARG A 34 -22.86 -10.45 1.98
C ARG A 34 -21.68 -9.54 1.59
N VAL A 35 -21.97 -8.45 0.88
CA VAL A 35 -20.96 -7.50 0.40
C VAL A 35 -20.24 -6.85 1.58
N VAL A 36 -20.97 -6.42 2.62
CA VAL A 36 -20.36 -5.85 3.83
C VAL A 36 -19.50 -6.88 4.57
N ALA A 37 -19.94 -8.14 4.68
CA ALA A 37 -19.15 -9.19 5.35
C ALA A 37 -17.81 -9.43 4.64
N VAL A 38 -17.82 -9.55 3.30
CA VAL A 38 -16.60 -9.69 2.50
C VAL A 38 -15.68 -8.48 2.68
N TYR A 39 -16.23 -7.27 2.66
CA TYR A 39 -15.45 -6.06 2.86
C TYR A 39 -14.85 -5.98 4.27
N VAL A 40 -15.59 -6.35 5.31
CA VAL A 40 -15.08 -6.35 6.69
C VAL A 40 -13.92 -7.33 6.84
N GLU A 41 -14.02 -8.52 6.25
CA GLU A 41 -12.93 -9.50 6.25
C GLU A 41 -11.67 -8.93 5.58
N HIS A 42 -11.84 -8.36 4.39
CA HIS A 42 -10.75 -7.69 3.68
C HIS A 42 -10.15 -6.53 4.50
N TYR A 43 -10.99 -5.70 5.11
CA TYR A 43 -10.58 -4.57 5.94
C TYR A 43 -9.76 -5.04 7.16
N HIS A 44 -10.12 -6.16 7.78
CA HIS A 44 -9.43 -6.68 8.96
C HIS A 44 -8.15 -7.44 8.64
N GLN A 45 -8.12 -8.22 7.56
CA GLN A 45 -7.03 -9.19 7.31
C GLN A 45 -6.07 -8.78 6.21
N VAL A 46 -6.46 -7.86 5.32
CA VAL A 46 -5.68 -7.55 4.12
C VAL A 46 -5.35 -6.07 4.05
N ARG A 47 -6.27 -5.20 4.45
CA ARG A 47 -6.09 -3.75 4.32
C ARG A 47 -5.07 -3.22 5.34
N LEU A 48 -4.06 -2.54 4.82
CA LEU A 48 -3.05 -1.87 5.64
C LEU A 48 -3.48 -0.44 5.97
N HIS A 49 -3.39 -0.05 7.24
CA HIS A 49 -3.91 1.22 7.72
C HIS A 49 -2.84 2.18 8.18
N SER A 50 -2.95 3.43 7.71
CA SER A 50 -1.94 4.42 8.02
C SER A 50 -1.79 4.75 9.49
N ALA A 51 -2.92 4.90 10.17
CA ALA A 51 -2.98 5.16 11.60
C ALA A 51 -2.49 3.98 12.47
N LEU A 52 -2.35 2.77 11.92
CA LEU A 52 -1.89 1.60 12.65
C LEU A 52 -0.39 1.31 12.45
N GLY A 53 0.31 2.11 11.64
CA GLY A 53 1.66 1.79 11.19
C GLY A 53 1.68 0.91 9.94
N TYR A 54 0.55 0.74 9.26
CA TYR A 54 0.44 -0.06 8.03
C TYR A 54 0.74 -1.53 8.27
N VAL A 55 0.22 -1.97 9.40
CA VAL A 55 -0.15 -3.34 9.71
C VAL A 55 -1.67 -3.46 9.58
N THR A 56 -2.15 -4.68 9.37
CA THR A 56 -3.60 -4.93 9.32
C THR A 56 -4.22 -4.70 10.70
N PRO A 57 -5.53 -4.42 10.79
CA PRO A 57 -6.20 -4.33 12.08
C PRO A 57 -6.10 -5.63 12.88
N ALA A 58 -6.14 -6.79 12.22
CA ALA A 58 -5.96 -8.08 12.86
C ALA A 58 -4.57 -8.22 13.49
N ASP A 59 -3.50 -7.92 12.73
CA ASP A 59 -2.12 -7.99 13.24
C ASP A 59 -1.85 -7.00 14.36
N LYS A 60 -2.44 -5.80 14.26
CA LYS A 60 -2.32 -4.80 15.33
C LYS A 60 -3.02 -5.27 16.59
N LEU A 61 -4.20 -5.86 16.48
CA LEU A 61 -4.96 -6.38 17.62
C LEU A 61 -4.24 -7.58 18.27
N ALA A 62 -3.62 -8.43 17.44
CA ALA A 62 -2.82 -9.55 17.90
C ALA A 62 -1.41 -9.15 18.43
N GLY A 63 -1.00 -7.90 18.24
CA GLY A 63 0.29 -7.39 18.73
C GLY A 63 1.50 -7.74 17.83
N HIS A 64 1.28 -8.23 16.60
CA HIS A 64 2.32 -8.69 15.68
C HIS A 64 3.13 -7.57 15.04
N GLU A 65 2.79 -6.31 15.28
CA GLU A 65 3.42 -5.17 14.61
C GLU A 65 4.95 -5.16 14.71
N THR A 66 5.48 -5.48 15.88
CA THR A 66 6.92 -5.45 16.14
C THR A 66 7.62 -6.56 15.37
N GLU A 67 6.97 -7.72 15.24
CA GLU A 67 7.48 -8.90 14.55
C GLU A 67 7.45 -8.73 13.04
N ILE A 68 6.38 -8.15 12.49
CA ILE A 68 6.26 -7.83 11.05
C ILE A 68 7.38 -6.86 10.63
N PHE A 69 7.56 -5.76 11.36
CA PHE A 69 8.66 -4.84 11.07
C PHE A 69 10.04 -5.44 11.33
N ALA A 70 10.18 -6.34 12.31
CA ALA A 70 11.43 -7.07 12.50
C ALA A 70 11.71 -8.05 11.35
N ALA A 71 10.68 -8.72 10.81
CA ALA A 71 10.80 -9.63 9.68
C ALA A 71 11.25 -8.90 8.40
N ILE A 72 10.61 -7.78 8.07
CA ILE A 72 11.02 -6.92 6.94
C ILE A 72 12.50 -6.52 7.10
N ARG A 73 12.90 -6.05 8.30
CA ARG A 73 14.27 -5.64 8.60
C ARG A 73 15.30 -6.77 8.54
N ARG A 74 14.88 -8.03 8.78
CA ARG A 74 15.76 -9.21 8.66
C ARG A 74 15.98 -9.64 7.22
N GLN A 75 14.96 -9.52 6.37
CA GLN A 75 15.03 -9.98 4.98
C GLN A 75 15.74 -8.98 4.06
N VAL A 76 15.69 -7.68 4.37
CA VAL A 76 16.34 -6.65 3.55
C VAL A 76 17.44 -5.93 4.29
N THR A 77 18.66 -6.11 3.80
CA THR A 77 19.83 -5.35 4.24
C THR A 77 19.96 -4.07 3.42
N ILE A 78 20.51 -3.02 4.03
CA ILE A 78 20.89 -1.79 3.32
C ILE A 78 21.89 -2.12 2.20
N GLU A 79 22.75 -3.13 2.40
CA GLU A 79 23.66 -3.59 1.35
C GLU A 79 22.90 -4.03 0.09
N HIS A 80 21.84 -4.83 0.25
CA HIS A 80 21.00 -5.29 -0.84
C HIS A 80 20.27 -4.12 -1.53
N LEU A 81 19.74 -3.18 -0.73
CA LEU A 81 19.12 -1.96 -1.27
C LEU A 81 20.12 -1.12 -2.08
N LEU A 82 21.34 -0.92 -1.57
CA LEU A 82 22.36 -0.13 -2.26
C LEU A 82 22.83 -0.79 -3.56
N HIS A 83 22.84 -2.13 -3.62
CA HIS A 83 23.06 -2.85 -4.87
C HIS A 83 21.95 -2.61 -5.88
N HIS A 84 20.69 -2.75 -5.46
CA HIS A 84 19.53 -2.54 -6.31
C HIS A 84 19.47 -1.09 -6.84
N LEU A 85 19.81 -0.11 -6.00
CA LEU A 85 19.84 1.30 -6.37
C LEU A 85 21.10 1.69 -7.17
N GLY A 86 22.03 0.77 -7.44
CA GLY A 86 23.27 1.06 -8.17
C GLY A 86 24.29 1.91 -7.42
N HIS A 87 24.13 2.10 -6.10
CA HIS A 87 24.98 2.96 -5.27
C HIS A 87 26.05 2.21 -4.47
N ARG A 88 26.09 0.88 -4.56
CA ARG A 88 27.11 0.08 -3.86
C ARG A 88 28.53 0.40 -4.32
N GLU A 89 28.73 0.58 -5.62
CA GLU A 89 30.07 0.81 -6.20
C GLU A 89 30.64 2.17 -5.80
N ASP A 90 29.76 3.14 -5.51
CA ASP A 90 30.12 4.47 -5.02
C ASP A 90 30.59 4.47 -3.54
N LEU A 91 30.52 3.32 -2.86
CA LEU A 91 30.84 3.14 -1.44
C LEU A 91 32.12 2.28 -1.28
N PRO A 92 33.30 2.86 -1.55
CA PRO A 92 34.57 2.14 -1.52
C PRO A 92 34.91 1.65 -0.10
N GLY A 93 35.64 0.54 -0.05
CA GLY A 93 36.12 -0.09 1.18
C GLY A 93 35.76 -1.57 1.27
N SER A 94 36.47 -2.31 2.10
CA SER A 94 36.22 -3.73 2.38
C SER A 94 35.57 -3.98 3.74
N GLY A 95 35.53 -2.98 4.62
CA GLY A 95 34.97 -3.11 5.97
C GLY A 95 33.45 -2.96 6.05
N ALA A 96 32.91 -3.24 7.24
CA ALA A 96 31.49 -3.07 7.57
C ALA A 96 31.02 -1.62 7.48
N GLN A 97 31.87 -0.67 7.90
CA GLN A 97 31.61 0.76 7.76
C GLN A 97 32.02 1.23 6.36
N ARG A 98 31.09 1.80 5.61
CA ARG A 98 31.33 2.39 4.29
C ARG A 98 30.87 3.84 4.24
N ARG A 99 31.54 4.64 3.42
CA ARG A 99 31.22 6.06 3.22
C ARG A 99 31.34 6.46 1.75
N GLY A 100 30.45 7.34 1.32
CA GLY A 100 30.35 7.74 -0.09
C GLY A 100 29.26 8.80 -0.32
N PRO A 101 28.84 8.99 -1.58
CA PRO A 101 27.79 9.93 -1.93
C PRO A 101 26.43 9.45 -1.41
N CYS A 102 25.52 10.40 -1.16
CA CYS A 102 24.20 10.08 -0.63
C CYS A 102 23.23 9.70 -1.76
N PRO A 103 22.50 8.58 -1.66
CA PRO A 103 21.52 8.19 -2.68
C PRO A 103 20.32 9.16 -2.76
N LEU A 104 20.10 10.00 -1.74
CA LEU A 104 18.93 10.87 -1.65
C LEU A 104 19.08 12.21 -2.38
N HIS A 105 20.28 12.78 -2.39
CA HIS A 105 20.57 14.07 -3.01
C HIS A 105 21.80 14.03 -3.90
N GLY A 106 22.32 12.83 -4.15
CA GLY A 106 23.57 12.62 -4.86
C GLY A 106 24.75 13.26 -4.15
N SER A 107 25.68 13.75 -4.96
CA SER A 107 26.84 14.50 -4.51
C SER A 107 27.23 15.54 -5.54
N SER A 108 27.74 16.68 -5.08
CA SER A 108 28.32 17.69 -5.98
C SER A 108 29.65 17.22 -6.59
N HIS A 109 30.31 16.22 -6.00
CA HIS A 109 31.58 15.64 -6.48
C HIS A 109 31.65 14.13 -6.22
N ARG A 110 32.23 13.37 -7.16
CA ARG A 110 32.37 11.90 -7.21
C ARG A 110 33.08 11.25 -6.00
N GLY A 111 33.60 12.04 -5.05
CA GLY A 111 34.28 11.57 -3.85
C GLY A 111 33.67 12.05 -2.53
N SER A 112 32.46 12.62 -2.55
CA SER A 112 31.82 13.09 -1.31
C SER A 112 31.60 11.94 -0.32
N ARG A 113 31.76 12.20 0.97
CA ARG A 113 31.60 11.20 2.05
C ARG A 113 30.44 11.57 2.98
N SER A 114 29.40 12.17 2.41
CA SER A 114 28.24 12.65 3.16
C SER A 114 27.39 11.51 3.70
N PHE A 115 27.33 10.38 2.98
CA PHE A 115 26.61 9.20 3.42
C PHE A 115 27.55 8.22 4.10
N SER A 116 27.12 7.71 5.26
CA SER A 116 27.81 6.68 6.01
C SER A 116 26.84 5.56 6.31
N VAL A 117 27.27 4.33 6.08
CA VAL A 117 26.49 3.13 6.34
C VAL A 117 27.34 2.10 7.04
N ASN A 118 26.74 1.37 7.97
CA ASN A 118 27.30 0.16 8.55
C ASN A 118 26.49 -1.04 8.03
N LEU A 119 27.13 -1.91 7.27
CA LEU A 119 26.48 -3.07 6.65
C LEU A 119 26.19 -4.19 7.66
N GLU A 120 26.96 -4.30 8.74
CA GLU A 120 26.74 -5.30 9.79
C GLU A 120 25.59 -4.91 10.71
N THR A 121 25.55 -3.67 11.19
CA THR A 121 24.47 -3.17 12.05
C THR A 121 23.24 -2.70 11.27
N ASN A 122 23.33 -2.67 9.93
CA ASN A 122 22.27 -2.32 9.02
C ASN A 122 21.67 -0.92 9.29
N LEU A 123 22.55 0.04 9.58
CA LEU A 123 22.22 1.43 9.90
C LEU A 123 22.95 2.39 8.98
N PHE A 124 22.28 3.48 8.61
CA PHE A 124 22.89 4.57 7.86
C PHE A 124 22.66 5.92 8.53
N ARG A 125 23.53 6.86 8.18
CA ARG A 125 23.38 8.28 8.46
C ARG A 125 24.00 9.12 7.35
N CYS A 126 23.24 10.11 6.90
CA CYS A 126 23.73 11.20 6.10
C CYS A 126 24.17 12.36 6.99
N PHE A 127 25.37 12.88 6.72
CA PHE A 127 25.98 14.03 7.41
C PHE A 127 25.78 15.35 6.65
N CYS A 128 25.06 15.34 5.53
CA CYS A 128 24.71 16.58 4.83
C CYS A 128 23.72 17.40 5.68
N PRO A 129 23.98 18.70 5.94
CA PRO A 129 23.16 19.54 6.81
C PRO A 129 21.70 19.67 6.37
N THR A 130 21.41 19.59 5.08
CA THR A 130 20.04 19.73 4.54
C THR A 130 19.29 18.40 4.51
N CYS A 131 19.98 17.27 4.44
CA CYS A 131 19.36 15.95 4.33
C CYS A 131 19.23 15.26 5.69
N GLN A 132 20.34 15.09 6.41
CA GLN A 132 20.41 14.46 7.74
C GLN A 132 19.66 13.11 7.90
N ALA A 133 19.29 12.46 6.79
CA ALA A 133 18.55 11.21 6.80
C ALA A 133 19.33 10.13 7.56
N LYS A 134 18.62 9.34 8.36
CA LYS A 134 19.20 8.31 9.21
C LYS A 134 18.16 7.23 9.44
N GLY A 135 18.63 6.01 9.67
CA GLY A 135 17.73 4.90 9.98
C GLY A 135 18.28 3.57 9.49
N ASN A 136 17.35 2.65 9.29
CA ASN A 136 17.59 1.29 8.80
C ASN A 136 17.27 1.18 7.28
N ALA A 137 17.24 -0.05 6.77
CA ALA A 137 16.91 -0.35 5.37
C ALA A 137 15.56 0.23 4.90
N LEU A 138 14.51 0.11 5.71
CA LEU A 138 13.19 0.61 5.35
C LEU A 138 13.15 2.14 5.33
N ASP A 139 13.82 2.79 6.29
CA ASP A 139 13.95 4.26 6.31
C ASP A 139 14.69 4.77 5.06
N LEU A 140 15.73 4.05 4.63
CA LEU A 140 16.48 4.38 3.41
C LEU A 140 15.59 4.25 2.19
N TRP A 141 14.86 3.13 2.06
CA TRP A 141 13.96 2.87 0.93
C TRP A 141 12.85 3.93 0.81
N ALA A 142 12.23 4.26 1.94
CA ALA A 142 11.23 5.31 2.05
C ALA A 142 11.78 6.66 1.57
N ALA A 143 12.95 7.04 2.08
CA ALA A 143 13.57 8.31 1.73
C ALA A 143 13.96 8.37 0.24
N VAL A 144 14.48 7.29 -0.35
CA VAL A 144 14.89 7.25 -1.76
C VAL A 144 13.70 7.40 -2.70
N HIS A 145 12.58 6.75 -2.40
CA HIS A 145 11.40 6.79 -3.25
C HIS A 145 10.46 7.99 -2.95
N GLY A 146 10.80 8.81 -1.95
CA GLY A 146 9.91 9.88 -1.49
C GLY A 146 8.60 9.36 -0.91
N LEU A 147 8.58 8.09 -0.46
CA LEU A 147 7.41 7.43 0.07
C LEU A 147 7.34 7.63 1.59
N PRO A 148 6.15 7.79 2.17
CA PRO A 148 6.01 7.57 3.59
C PRO A 148 6.45 6.12 3.91
N LEU A 149 7.23 5.94 4.98
CA LEU A 149 7.64 4.65 5.59
C LEU A 149 6.74 3.44 5.32
N PRO A 150 5.44 3.58 5.49
CA PRO A 150 4.48 2.53 5.17
C PRO A 150 4.20 2.12 3.74
N GLU A 151 4.14 3.08 2.82
CA GLU A 151 4.07 2.77 1.39
C GLU A 151 5.37 2.06 1.03
N ALA A 152 6.49 2.50 1.60
CA ALA A 152 7.76 1.79 1.53
C ALA A 152 7.73 0.37 2.13
N ALA A 153 6.98 0.12 3.22
CA ALA A 153 6.88 -1.20 3.85
C ALA A 153 6.13 -2.22 2.99
N GLN A 154 5.31 -1.75 2.04
CA GLN A 154 4.64 -2.59 1.04
C GLN A 154 5.44 -2.64 -0.27
N HIS A 155 5.96 -1.49 -0.70
CA HIS A 155 6.71 -1.33 -1.93
C HIS A 155 8.00 -2.14 -1.91
N LEU A 156 8.70 -2.19 -0.77
CA LEU A 156 9.95 -2.92 -0.62
C LEU A 156 9.76 -4.45 -0.82
N PRO A 157 8.85 -5.13 -0.12
CA PRO A 157 8.55 -6.55 -0.39
C PRO A 157 8.11 -6.83 -1.83
N GLN A 158 7.26 -5.98 -2.41
CA GLN A 158 6.82 -6.13 -3.80
C GLN A 158 7.98 -6.01 -4.78
N THR A 159 8.90 -5.07 -4.54
CA THR A 159 10.06 -4.84 -5.40
C THR A 159 11.08 -5.97 -5.34
N PHE A 160 11.27 -6.56 -4.15
CA PHE A 160 12.25 -7.62 -3.93
C PHE A 160 11.65 -9.04 -3.96
N GLY A 161 10.34 -9.17 -4.23
CA GLY A 161 9.64 -10.46 -4.21
C GLY A 161 9.74 -11.17 -2.85
N LEU A 162 9.73 -10.41 -1.76
CA LEU A 162 9.88 -10.98 -0.43
C LEU A 162 8.56 -11.58 0.02
N ASP A 163 8.61 -12.87 0.34
CA ASP A 163 7.60 -13.52 1.15
C ASP A 163 7.74 -12.99 2.58
N LEU A 164 7.14 -11.83 2.84
CA LEU A 164 6.82 -11.49 4.20
C LEU A 164 5.88 -12.58 4.68
N PRO A 165 6.24 -13.32 5.74
CA PRO A 165 5.27 -14.20 6.31
C PRO A 165 4.09 -13.30 6.69
N ASN A 166 2.92 -13.60 6.15
CA ASN A 166 1.67 -13.38 6.86
C ASN A 166 1.73 -14.24 8.15
N ALA A 167 2.70 -13.97 9.03
CA ALA A 167 2.81 -14.57 10.34
C ALA A 167 1.80 -13.78 11.17
N ILE A 168 0.59 -14.30 11.43
CA ILE A 168 0.30 -15.66 11.84
C ILE A 168 -1.01 -16.12 11.20
N ARG A 169 -0.94 -16.94 10.14
CA ARG A 169 -2.02 -17.88 9.83
C ARG A 169 -1.57 -19.22 10.39
N GLU A 170 -2.07 -19.60 11.57
CA GLU A 170 -2.33 -21.03 11.78
C GLU A 170 -3.23 -21.44 10.60
N GLU A 171 -2.90 -22.56 9.94
CA GLU A 171 -3.63 -23.03 8.77
C GLU A 171 -5.12 -23.24 9.12
N GLU A 172 -5.96 -22.24 8.85
CA GLU A 172 -7.41 -22.41 8.90
C GLU A 172 -7.82 -23.35 7.75
N PRO A 173 -8.56 -24.42 8.04
CA PRO A 173 -8.90 -25.45 7.06
C PRO A 173 -9.70 -24.85 5.89
N GLU A 174 -9.51 -25.37 4.67
CA GLU A 174 -10.23 -24.95 3.46
C GLU A 174 -11.75 -24.82 3.72
N GLY A 175 -12.21 -23.61 4.00
CA GLY A 175 -13.62 -23.26 4.04
C GLY A 175 -14.25 -23.38 2.65
N PRO A 176 -15.56 -23.63 2.56
CA PRO A 176 -16.20 -24.02 1.31
C PRO A 176 -16.00 -22.95 0.24
N ARG A 177 -15.33 -23.35 -0.86
CA ARG A 177 -15.04 -22.52 -2.03
C ARG A 177 -16.33 -21.84 -2.50
N SER A 178 -16.42 -20.53 -2.29
CA SER A 178 -17.48 -19.71 -2.84
C SER A 178 -17.42 -19.80 -4.37
N ARG A 179 -18.52 -20.25 -4.96
CA ARG A 179 -18.69 -20.38 -6.40
C ARG A 179 -18.32 -19.06 -7.09
N PRO A 180 -17.62 -19.08 -8.25
CA PRO A 180 -17.38 -17.85 -9.00
C PRO A 180 -18.71 -17.14 -9.29
N PRO A 181 -18.74 -15.80 -9.25
CA PRO A 181 -19.96 -15.04 -9.49
C PRO A 181 -20.53 -15.45 -10.85
N ALA A 182 -21.84 -15.73 -10.88
CA ALA A 182 -22.53 -16.00 -12.13
C ALA A 182 -22.30 -14.81 -13.07
N PRO A 183 -21.99 -15.03 -14.36
CA PRO A 183 -21.90 -13.95 -15.32
C PRO A 183 -23.23 -13.20 -15.33
N CYS A 184 -23.16 -11.87 -15.16
CA CYS A 184 -24.31 -10.99 -15.25
C CYS A 184 -25.11 -11.30 -16.52
N PRO A 185 -26.45 -11.39 -16.46
CA PRO A 185 -27.26 -11.43 -17.67
C PRO A 185 -27.01 -10.13 -18.43
N THR A 186 -26.36 -10.23 -19.58
CA THR A 186 -26.21 -9.12 -20.52
C THR A 186 -27.59 -8.58 -20.87
N ALA A 187 -27.79 -7.28 -20.64
CA ALA A 187 -28.99 -6.58 -21.09
C ALA A 187 -29.19 -6.79 -22.60
N PRO A 188 -30.43 -6.99 -23.08
CA PRO A 188 -30.67 -7.23 -24.48
C PRO A 188 -30.29 -5.99 -25.30
N ALA A 189 -29.65 -6.24 -26.44
CA ALA A 189 -29.24 -5.24 -27.41
C ALA A 189 -30.43 -4.37 -27.83
N LEU A 190 -30.29 -3.04 -27.68
CA LEU A 190 -31.20 -2.09 -28.30
C LEU A 190 -30.98 -2.14 -29.81
N GLN A 191 -31.93 -2.73 -30.53
CA GLN A 191 -31.98 -2.69 -31.99
C GLN A 191 -32.40 -1.30 -32.47
N GLU A 192 -31.69 -0.79 -33.46
CA GLU A 192 -31.95 0.45 -34.17
C GLU A 192 -33.22 0.37 -35.05
N SER A 193 -33.93 1.51 -35.10
CA SER A 193 -34.75 2.03 -36.22
C SER A 193 -36.07 1.34 -36.60
N THR A 194 -37.17 2.13 -36.68
CA THR A 194 -37.79 2.57 -37.95
C THR A 194 -38.94 3.59 -37.74
N LEU A 195 -38.90 4.65 -38.56
CA LEU A 195 -39.93 5.57 -39.09
C LEU A 195 -41.33 5.69 -38.45
N THR A 196 -41.83 6.94 -38.32
CA THR A 196 -42.99 7.45 -39.10
C THR A 196 -43.08 8.99 -39.06
N THR A 197 -43.16 9.56 -40.26
CA THR A 197 -43.43 10.95 -40.70
C THR A 197 -44.74 11.55 -40.20
N LEU A 198 -44.84 12.89 -40.07
CA LEU A 198 -45.92 13.82 -40.54
C LEU A 198 -45.79 15.23 -39.88
N PRO A 199 -46.42 16.32 -40.40
CA PRO A 199 -45.81 17.26 -41.35
C PRO A 199 -45.68 18.72 -40.84
N ASN A 200 -45.01 19.52 -41.67
CA ASN A 200 -44.94 21.00 -41.63
C ASN A 200 -46.26 21.71 -41.27
N LEU A 201 -46.16 22.74 -40.44
CA LEU A 201 -46.98 23.96 -40.50
C LEU A 201 -46.20 25.12 -39.86
N CYS A 202 -45.68 26.01 -40.69
CA CYS A 202 -45.40 27.40 -40.30
C CYS A 202 -46.74 28.13 -40.01
N PRO A 203 -46.72 29.29 -39.33
CA PRO A 203 -46.51 30.51 -40.12
C PRO A 203 -45.61 31.55 -39.45
N ASN A 204 -45.15 32.45 -40.32
CA ASN A 204 -44.26 33.58 -40.11
C ASN A 204 -45.02 34.83 -39.57
N THR A 205 -44.26 35.91 -39.35
CA THR A 205 -44.60 37.33 -39.08
C THR A 205 -44.85 37.72 -37.61
N ARG A 206 -44.21 38.75 -37.04
CA ARG A 206 -43.52 39.95 -37.58
C ARG A 206 -42.18 40.20 -36.90
#